data_AF-A0A2G2ADZ7-F1
#
_entry.id   AF-A0A2G2ADZ7-F1
#
_cell.length_a   1.000
_cell.length_b   1.000
_cell.length_c   1.000
_cell.angle_alpha   90.00
_cell.angle_beta   90.00
_cell.angle_gamma   90.00
#
_symmetry.space_group_name_H-M   'P 1'
#
loop_
_entity.id
_entity.type
_entity.pdbx_description
1 polymer ?
#
loop_
_entity_poly.entity_id
_entity_poly.type
_entity_poly.pdbx_seq_one_letter_code
_entity_poly.pdbx_strand_id
1 'polypeptide(L)'
;MGRIGQAVARRCHYGFGMEVVFFNRSPKAVDFPARQVATLAEVMGADFVVVTTPGGAETTKLIDADALGAMKPSGIFVNISRGEVVDEAALVDALERGAITGAGLDVYENEPQVPARLRALDNCVLLPHLGSATAETRQAMGQMALDNIIAWSRGETPPQAVN
;
A
#
# COMPACT_ATOMS: atom_id res chain seq x y z
N MET A 1 -10.32 -3.35 1.03
CA MET A 1 -10.02 -2.05 1.63
C MET A 1 -10.09 -2.11 3.16
N GLY A 2 -8.92 -2.20 3.81
CA GLY A 2 -8.77 -2.14 5.27
C GLY A 2 -8.80 -0.70 5.83
N ARG A 3 -8.36 -0.50 7.08
CA ARG A 3 -8.37 0.82 7.76
C ARG A 3 -7.61 1.90 6.97
N ILE A 4 -6.38 1.59 6.53
CA ILE A 4 -5.54 2.51 5.75
C ILE A 4 -6.15 2.79 4.38
N GLY A 5 -6.54 1.75 3.64
CA GLY A 5 -7.17 1.90 2.33
C GLY A 5 -8.45 2.76 2.37
N GLN A 6 -9.29 2.61 3.40
CA GLN A 6 -10.47 3.46 3.57
C GLN A 6 -10.09 4.93 3.84
N ALA A 7 -9.06 5.17 4.65
CA ALA A 7 -8.59 6.52 4.92
C ALA A 7 -8.03 7.21 3.66
N VAL A 8 -7.30 6.48 2.82
CA VAL A 8 -6.84 6.97 1.50
C VAL A 8 -8.02 7.25 0.58
N ALA A 9 -8.91 6.27 0.41
CA ALA A 9 -10.06 6.37 -0.48
C ALA A 9 -10.99 7.54 -0.13
N ARG A 10 -11.21 7.82 1.16
CA ARG A 10 -11.98 9.01 1.59
C ARG A 10 -11.30 10.32 1.19
N ARG A 11 -9.97 10.41 1.29
CA ARG A 11 -9.23 11.59 0.84
C ARG A 11 -9.35 11.76 -0.68
N CYS A 12 -9.23 10.68 -1.44
CA CYS A 12 -9.46 10.70 -2.89
C CYS A 12 -10.87 11.17 -3.26
N HIS A 13 -11.90 10.59 -2.64
CA HIS A 13 -13.28 10.92 -2.95
C HIS A 13 -13.67 12.33 -2.50
N TYR A 14 -13.54 12.64 -1.20
CA TYR A 14 -14.01 13.90 -0.65
C TYR A 14 -13.05 15.07 -0.88
N GLY A 15 -11.75 14.81 -1.00
CA GLY A 15 -10.72 15.84 -1.20
C GLY A 15 -10.45 16.18 -2.65
N PHE A 16 -10.53 15.17 -3.54
CA PHE A 16 -10.15 15.33 -4.96
C PHE A 16 -11.29 15.00 -5.95
N GLY A 17 -12.47 14.61 -5.47
CA GLY A 17 -13.61 14.28 -6.33
C GLY A 17 -13.41 13.03 -7.17
N MET A 18 -12.50 12.13 -6.77
CA MET A 18 -12.17 10.93 -7.55
C MET A 18 -13.27 9.87 -7.44
N GLU A 19 -13.48 9.10 -8.52
CA GLU A 19 -14.15 7.80 -8.43
C GLU A 19 -13.23 6.82 -7.71
N VAL A 20 -13.77 6.10 -6.72
CA VAL A 20 -13.02 5.09 -5.99
C VAL A 20 -13.52 3.70 -6.37
N VAL A 21 -12.60 2.90 -6.92
CA VAL A 21 -12.74 1.45 -7.03
C VAL A 21 -11.76 0.76 -6.09
N PHE A 22 -12.10 -0.44 -5.62
CA PHE A 22 -11.16 -1.24 -4.82
C PHE A 22 -11.36 -2.72 -5.07
N PHE A 23 -10.29 -3.49 -4.93
CA PHE A 23 -10.32 -4.95 -4.92
C PHE A 23 -10.10 -5.48 -3.50
N ASN A 24 -10.76 -6.60 -3.19
CA ASN A 24 -10.60 -7.36 -1.96
C ASN A 24 -11.04 -8.80 -2.21
N ARG A 25 -10.39 -9.78 -1.58
CA ARG A 25 -10.78 -11.21 -1.69
C ARG A 25 -12.22 -11.48 -1.26
N SER A 26 -12.71 -10.76 -0.25
CA SER A 26 -14.07 -10.90 0.28
C SER A 26 -14.88 -9.61 0.10
N PRO A 27 -16.23 -9.71 0.00
CA PRO A 27 -17.08 -8.54 -0.03
C PRO A 27 -16.85 -7.62 1.17
N LYS A 28 -16.79 -6.32 0.92
CA LYS A 28 -16.58 -5.31 1.94
C LYS A 28 -17.54 -4.16 1.75
N ALA A 29 -18.40 -3.93 2.74
CA ALA A 29 -19.20 -2.72 2.81
C ALA A 29 -18.35 -1.54 3.30
N VAL A 30 -18.59 -0.37 2.72
CA VAL A 30 -18.03 0.91 3.13
C VAL A 30 -19.15 1.95 3.18
N ASP A 31 -18.97 2.97 4.00
CA ASP A 31 -19.93 4.03 4.31
C ASP A 31 -19.76 5.29 3.45
N PHE A 32 -19.03 5.20 2.34
CA PHE A 32 -18.81 6.28 1.38
C PHE A 32 -18.83 5.72 -0.05
N PRO A 33 -19.00 6.56 -1.09
CA PRO A 33 -19.06 6.11 -2.49
C PRO A 33 -17.75 5.47 -2.96
N ALA A 34 -17.67 4.15 -2.84
CA ALA A 34 -16.62 3.34 -3.46
C ALA A 34 -17.19 2.01 -3.92
N ARG A 35 -16.71 1.54 -5.07
CA ARG A 35 -17.20 0.33 -5.73
C ARG A 35 -16.17 -0.79 -5.61
N GLN A 36 -16.59 -1.93 -5.07
CA GLN A 36 -15.77 -3.13 -5.11
C GLN A 36 -15.79 -3.72 -6.52
N VAL A 37 -14.63 -3.98 -7.10
CA VAL A 37 -14.48 -4.68 -8.39
C VAL A 37 -14.19 -6.16 -8.18
N ALA A 38 -14.43 -6.98 -9.21
CA ALA A 38 -14.41 -8.44 -9.08
C ALA A 38 -12.99 -9.01 -9.13
N THR A 39 -12.09 -8.36 -9.85
CA THR A 39 -10.74 -8.87 -10.13
C THR A 39 -9.66 -7.86 -9.80
N LEU A 40 -8.43 -8.36 -9.59
CA LEU A 40 -7.25 -7.50 -9.44
C LEU A 40 -7.03 -6.67 -10.72
N ALA A 41 -7.11 -7.30 -11.89
CA ALA A 41 -6.93 -6.60 -13.17
C ALA A 41 -7.88 -5.41 -13.35
N GLU A 42 -9.15 -5.54 -12.92
CA GLU A 42 -10.11 -4.42 -12.96
C GLU A 42 -9.67 -3.23 -12.09
N VAL A 43 -9.11 -3.45 -10.90
CA VAL A 43 -8.62 -2.34 -10.07
C VAL A 43 -7.32 -1.76 -10.60
N MET A 44 -6.46 -2.58 -11.22
CA MET A 44 -5.20 -2.11 -11.81
C MET A 44 -5.44 -1.14 -12.97
N GLY A 45 -6.58 -1.23 -13.66
CA GLY A 45 -6.98 -0.29 -14.72
C GLY A 45 -7.32 1.14 -14.26
N ALA A 46 -7.17 1.47 -12.97
CA ALA A 46 -7.37 2.82 -12.45
C ALA A 46 -6.24 3.79 -12.87
N ASP A 47 -6.50 5.10 -12.82
CA ASP A 47 -5.48 6.13 -13.10
C ASP A 47 -4.44 6.23 -11.97
N PHE A 48 -4.85 5.92 -10.74
CA PHE A 48 -3.98 5.80 -9.58
C PHE A 48 -4.26 4.48 -8.88
N VAL A 49 -3.23 3.65 -8.73
CA VAL A 49 -3.34 2.35 -8.03
C VAL A 49 -2.57 2.46 -6.71
N VAL A 50 -3.29 2.35 -5.58
CA VAL A 50 -2.68 2.46 -4.25
C VAL A 50 -2.75 1.14 -3.49
N VAL A 51 -1.59 0.55 -3.21
CA VAL A 51 -1.48 -0.72 -2.50
C VAL A 51 -1.48 -0.49 -0.99
N THR A 52 -2.46 -1.08 -0.30
CA THR A 52 -2.63 -1.03 1.17
C THR A 52 -2.86 -2.41 1.78
N THR A 53 -2.45 -3.46 1.07
CA THR A 53 -2.61 -4.87 1.46
C THR A 53 -1.52 -5.27 2.47
N PRO A 54 -1.83 -6.03 3.53
CA PRO A 54 -0.81 -6.61 4.40
C PRO A 54 0.22 -7.42 3.60
N GLY A 55 1.45 -7.52 4.09
CA GLY A 55 2.43 -8.48 3.56
C GLY A 55 2.20 -9.90 4.07
N GLY A 56 3.05 -10.82 3.64
CA GLY A 56 2.99 -12.25 3.92
C GLY A 56 2.75 -13.10 2.68
N ALA A 57 2.88 -14.42 2.86
CA ALA A 57 2.95 -15.41 1.78
C ALA A 57 1.78 -15.37 0.77
N GLU A 58 0.57 -15.00 1.21
CA GLU A 58 -0.60 -14.90 0.32
C GLU A 58 -0.57 -13.67 -0.61
N THR A 59 0.33 -12.72 -0.34
CA THR A 59 0.38 -11.41 -1.00
C THR A 59 1.74 -11.11 -1.61
N THR A 60 2.74 -11.96 -1.35
CA THR A 60 4.07 -11.85 -1.95
C THR A 60 3.95 -11.86 -3.46
N LYS A 61 4.47 -10.81 -4.11
CA LYS A 61 4.41 -10.59 -5.56
C LYS A 61 2.99 -10.64 -6.13
N LEU A 62 1.99 -10.27 -5.34
CA LEU A 62 0.60 -10.12 -5.80
C LEU A 62 0.51 -9.11 -6.96
N ILE A 63 1.33 -8.06 -6.91
CA ILE A 63 1.47 -7.11 -8.02
C ILE A 63 2.68 -7.54 -8.85
N ASP A 64 2.44 -8.48 -9.76
CA ASP A 64 3.41 -9.00 -10.72
C ASP A 64 3.40 -8.22 -12.04
N ALA A 65 4.13 -8.70 -13.04
CA ALA A 65 4.20 -8.10 -14.37
C ALA A 65 2.84 -8.04 -15.08
N ASP A 66 1.97 -9.03 -14.88
CA ASP A 66 0.64 -9.08 -15.51
C ASP A 66 -0.29 -8.05 -14.86
N ALA A 67 -0.26 -7.92 -13.53
CA ALA A 67 -1.00 -6.90 -12.81
C ALA A 67 -0.56 -5.48 -13.21
N LEU A 68 0.75 -5.24 -13.33
CA LEU A 68 1.29 -3.98 -13.83
C LEU A 68 0.91 -3.73 -15.29
N GLY A 69 0.88 -4.78 -16.12
CA GLY A 69 0.45 -4.72 -17.53
C GLY A 69 -1.04 -4.38 -17.71
N ALA A 70 -1.86 -4.60 -16.69
CA ALA A 70 -3.27 -4.19 -16.68
C ALA A 70 -3.46 -2.70 -16.35
N MET A 71 -2.40 -1.99 -15.93
CA MET A 71 -2.47 -0.55 -15.71
C MET A 71 -2.57 0.23 -17.02
N LYS A 72 -3.16 1.42 -16.93
CA LYS A 72 -3.11 2.40 -18.01
C LYS A 72 -1.66 2.89 -18.21
N PRO A 73 -1.24 3.23 -19.44
CA PRO A 73 0.03 3.90 -19.68
C PRO A 73 0.18 5.22 -18.90
N SER A 74 -0.93 5.94 -18.69
CA SER A 74 -0.98 7.16 -17.87
C SER A 74 -1.03 6.91 -16.36
N GLY A 75 -1.07 5.64 -15.94
CA GLY A 75 -1.30 5.25 -14.56
C GLY A 75 -0.12 5.59 -13.65
N ILE A 76 -0.43 5.91 -12.39
CA ILE A 76 0.55 6.10 -11.32
C ILE A 76 0.37 4.99 -10.30
N PHE A 77 1.46 4.24 -10.04
CA PHE A 77 1.49 3.18 -9.05
C PHE A 77 1.97 3.71 -7.69
N VAL A 78 1.30 3.36 -6.60
CA VAL A 78 1.67 3.81 -5.25
C VAL A 78 1.71 2.62 -4.30
N ASN A 79 2.86 2.40 -3.64
CA ASN A 79 2.99 1.38 -2.61
C ASN A 79 3.36 1.99 -1.26
N ILE A 80 2.43 1.84 -0.30
CA ILE A 80 2.58 2.26 1.10
C ILE A 80 2.32 1.10 2.07
N SER A 81 2.40 -0.15 1.59
CA SER A 81 2.16 -1.34 2.40
C SER A 81 3.43 -2.08 2.79
N ARG A 82 3.92 -2.97 1.95
CA ARG A 82 5.14 -3.77 2.09
C ARG A 82 5.76 -3.94 0.71
N GLY A 83 7.10 -3.91 0.64
CA GLY A 83 7.80 -4.06 -0.64
C GLY A 83 7.54 -5.40 -1.31
N GLU A 84 7.58 -6.49 -0.54
CA GLU A 84 7.37 -7.86 -1.04
C GLU A 84 6.03 -8.11 -1.72
N VAL A 85 5.04 -7.22 -1.57
CA VAL A 85 3.73 -7.35 -2.24
C VAL A 85 3.84 -7.12 -3.75
N VAL A 86 4.90 -6.44 -4.18
CA VAL A 86 5.16 -6.10 -5.57
C VAL A 86 6.36 -6.89 -6.03
N ASP A 87 6.33 -7.39 -7.27
CA ASP A 87 7.57 -7.81 -7.93
C ASP A 87 8.36 -6.55 -8.33
N GLU A 88 9.37 -6.20 -7.52
CA GLU A 88 10.12 -4.94 -7.66
C GLU A 88 10.89 -4.89 -8.98
N ALA A 89 11.36 -6.04 -9.49
CA ALA A 89 12.00 -6.11 -10.79
C ALA A 89 11.01 -5.81 -11.92
N ALA A 90 9.81 -6.40 -11.88
CA ALA A 90 8.76 -6.12 -12.85
C ALA A 90 8.30 -4.65 -12.83
N LEU A 91 8.20 -4.04 -11.64
CA LEU A 91 7.88 -2.62 -11.50
C LEU A 91 8.96 -1.73 -12.13
N VAL A 92 10.23 -1.99 -11.82
CA VAL A 92 11.36 -1.26 -12.43
C VAL A 92 11.32 -1.37 -13.95
N ASP A 93 11.12 -2.57 -14.49
CA ASP A 93 11.03 -2.80 -15.93
C ASP A 93 9.82 -2.07 -16.54
N ALA A 94 8.67 -2.02 -15.87
CA ALA A 94 7.49 -1.29 -16.34
C ALA A 94 7.76 0.23 -16.40
N LEU A 95 8.45 0.78 -15.41
CA LEU A 95 8.78 2.20 -15.33
C LEU A 95 9.84 2.61 -16.36
N GLU A 96 10.92 1.85 -16.49
CA GLU A 96 12.00 2.11 -17.46
C GLU A 96 11.49 2.11 -18.91
N ARG A 97 10.53 1.25 -19.21
CA ARG A 97 9.92 1.14 -20.55
C ARG A 97 8.77 2.13 -20.78
N GLY A 98 8.39 2.91 -19.76
CA GLY A 98 7.24 3.81 -19.83
C GLY A 98 5.90 3.09 -20.01
N ALA A 99 5.79 1.84 -19.55
CA ALA A 99 4.52 1.10 -19.56
C ALA A 99 3.50 1.70 -18.57
N ILE A 100 3.98 2.38 -17.54
CA ILE A 100 3.22 3.25 -16.65
C ILE A 100 3.95 4.59 -16.50
N THR A 101 3.21 5.65 -16.19
CA THR A 101 3.73 7.01 -16.16
C THR A 101 4.74 7.22 -15.02
N GLY A 102 4.51 6.59 -13.86
CA GLY A 102 5.38 6.77 -12.71
C GLY A 102 4.94 6.02 -11.46
N ALA A 103 5.75 6.11 -10.41
CA ALA A 103 5.47 5.46 -9.14
C ALA A 103 5.82 6.31 -7.91
N GLY A 104 5.07 6.11 -6.81
CA GLY A 104 5.36 6.64 -5.48
C GLY A 104 5.54 5.50 -4.47
N LEU A 105 6.73 5.35 -3.91
CA LEU A 105 7.09 4.18 -3.10
C LEU A 105 7.61 4.62 -1.73
N ASP A 106 7.00 4.08 -0.67
CA ASP A 106 7.48 4.23 0.71
C ASP A 106 8.15 2.95 1.24
N VAL A 107 8.06 1.84 0.50
CA VAL A 107 8.51 0.51 0.93
C VAL A 107 9.21 -0.24 -0.21
N TYR A 108 10.14 -1.13 0.13
CA TYR A 108 11.01 -1.84 -0.83
C TYR A 108 11.18 -3.31 -0.44
N GLU A 109 11.51 -4.19 -1.40
CA GLU A 109 11.64 -5.63 -1.11
C GLU A 109 12.71 -5.92 -0.04
N ASN A 110 13.85 -5.23 -0.12
CA ASN A 110 15.02 -5.46 0.74
C ASN A 110 15.42 -4.20 1.52
N GLU A 111 14.49 -3.59 2.25
CA GLU A 111 14.75 -2.39 3.05
C GLU A 111 15.96 -2.55 4.00
N PRO A 112 16.82 -1.51 4.14
CA PRO A 112 16.70 -0.16 3.58
C PRO A 112 17.27 -0.02 2.16
N GLN A 113 17.61 -1.11 1.48
CA GLN A 113 18.19 -1.07 0.14
C GLN A 113 17.12 -0.72 -0.89
N VAL A 114 17.43 0.25 -1.74
CA VAL A 114 16.62 0.63 -2.89
C VAL A 114 17.40 0.35 -4.15
N PRO A 115 16.85 -0.37 -5.15
CA PRO A 115 17.55 -0.69 -6.39
C PRO A 115 18.16 0.54 -7.05
N ALA A 116 19.41 0.43 -7.51
CA ALA A 116 20.07 1.52 -8.21
C ALA A 116 19.31 1.97 -9.47
N ARG A 117 18.70 1.01 -10.19
CA ARG A 117 17.82 1.26 -11.34
C ARG A 117 16.65 2.16 -10.97
N LEU A 118 15.94 1.82 -9.91
CA LEU A 118 14.80 2.59 -9.40
C LEU A 118 15.21 4.00 -8.95
N ARG A 119 16.36 4.15 -8.29
CA ARG A 119 16.91 5.45 -7.87
C ARG A 119 17.37 6.34 -9.03
N ALA A 120 17.63 5.76 -10.20
CA ALA A 120 18.06 6.48 -11.39
C ALA A 120 16.88 7.00 -12.24
N LEU A 121 15.64 6.65 -11.90
CA LEU A 121 14.45 7.05 -12.62
C LEU A 121 13.94 8.42 -12.19
N ASP A 122 13.61 9.27 -13.16
CA ASP A 122 13.03 10.60 -12.92
C ASP A 122 11.50 10.57 -12.73
N ASN A 123 10.85 9.43 -13.02
CA ASN A 123 9.40 9.25 -12.89
C ASN A 123 8.99 8.54 -11.58
N CYS A 124 9.85 8.60 -10.56
CA CYS A 124 9.64 7.97 -9.27
C CYS A 124 9.78 8.95 -8.11
N VAL A 125 8.93 8.81 -7.10
CA VAL A 125 9.10 9.43 -5.79
C VAL A 125 9.39 8.32 -4.78
N LEU A 126 10.53 8.42 -4.09
CA LEU A 126 11.07 7.39 -3.22
C LEU A 126 11.19 7.92 -1.79
N LEU A 127 10.51 7.27 -0.85
CA LEU A 127 10.50 7.62 0.57
C LEU A 127 11.06 6.47 1.43
N PRO A 128 11.83 6.76 2.49
CA PRO A 128 12.46 5.73 3.33
C PRO A 128 11.51 5.24 4.44
N HIS A 129 10.37 4.65 4.09
CA HIS A 129 9.40 4.05 5.02
C HIS A 129 8.93 5.01 6.12
N LEU A 130 8.39 6.14 5.69
CA LEU A 130 7.97 7.26 6.53
C LEU A 130 6.47 7.31 6.83
N GLY A 131 5.65 6.38 6.31
CA GLY A 131 4.18 6.47 6.41
C GLY A 131 3.61 6.68 7.82
N SER A 132 4.32 6.23 8.87
CA SER A 132 3.94 6.44 10.29
C SER A 132 4.88 7.38 11.06
N ALA A 133 5.86 8.00 10.39
CA ALA A 133 6.98 8.70 11.01
C ALA A 133 6.65 10.15 11.43
N THR A 134 5.49 10.35 12.08
CA THR A 134 5.18 11.60 12.79
C THR A 134 5.40 11.43 14.29
N ALA A 135 5.69 12.52 15.00
CA ALA A 135 5.92 12.47 16.44
C ALA A 135 4.71 11.88 17.19
N GLU A 136 3.50 12.35 16.84
CA GLU A 136 2.24 11.93 17.43
C GLU A 136 1.97 10.45 17.19
N THR A 137 2.16 9.98 15.95
CA THR A 137 1.92 8.58 15.59
C THR A 137 2.93 7.67 16.26
N ARG A 138 4.22 8.02 16.25
CA ARG A 138 5.28 7.22 16.89
C ARG A 138 5.12 7.18 18.42
N GLN A 139 4.71 8.28 19.04
CA GLN A 139 4.40 8.31 20.47
C GLN A 139 3.20 7.41 20.79
N ALA A 140 2.12 7.49 20.03
CA ALA A 140 0.94 6.64 20.23
C ALA A 140 1.25 5.16 20.04
N MET A 141 2.08 4.80 19.05
CA MET A 141 2.55 3.43 18.84
C MET A 141 3.42 2.94 20.01
N GLY A 142 4.33 3.78 20.50
CA GLY A 142 5.17 3.46 21.66
C GLY A 142 4.33 3.24 22.92
N GLN A 143 3.33 4.10 23.15
CA GLN A 143 2.39 3.95 24.26
C GLN A 143 1.59 2.65 24.13
N MET A 144 1.07 2.35 22.93
CA MET A 144 0.35 1.10 22.67
C MET A 144 1.21 -0.13 23.00
N ALA A 145 2.48 -0.14 22.60
CA ALA A 145 3.39 -1.24 22.94
C ALA A 145 3.58 -1.39 24.46
N LEU A 146 3.77 -0.27 25.16
CA LEU A 146 3.91 -0.24 26.61
C LEU A 146 2.65 -0.76 27.31
N ASP A 147 1.46 -0.34 26.87
CA ASP A 147 0.18 -0.75 27.46
C ASP A 147 -0.02 -2.27 27.36
N ASN A 148 0.38 -2.89 26.24
CA ASN A 148 0.35 -4.36 26.10
C ASN A 148 1.31 -5.07 27.06
N ILE A 149 2.53 -4.55 27.22
CA ILE A 149 3.54 -5.11 28.14
C ILE A 149 3.07 -4.99 29.59
N ILE A 150 2.50 -3.84 29.97
CA ILE A 150 1.97 -3.62 31.31
C ILE A 150 0.82 -4.59 31.60
N ALA A 151 -0.16 -4.72 30.70
CA ALA A 151 -1.27 -5.65 30.86
C ALA A 151 -0.76 -7.09 31.03
N TRP A 152 0.14 -7.53 30.15
CA TRP A 152 0.76 -8.86 30.24
C TRP A 152 1.48 -9.09 31.56
N SER A 153 2.25 -8.10 32.04
CA SER A 153 3.00 -8.21 33.31
C SER A 153 2.09 -8.37 34.54
N ARG A 154 0.82 -7.98 34.43
CA ARG A 154 -0.21 -8.11 35.46
C ARG A 154 -1.04 -9.39 35.33
N GLY A 155 -0.77 -10.21 34.32
CA GLY A 155 -1.60 -11.37 33.97
C GLY A 155 -2.92 -11.01 33.30
N GLU A 156 -3.05 -9.78 32.79
CA GLU A 156 -4.22 -9.31 32.04
C GLU A 156 -4.07 -9.62 30.55
N THR A 157 -5.19 -9.64 29.82
CA THR A 157 -5.17 -9.80 28.36
C THR A 157 -4.60 -8.53 27.70
N PRO A 158 -3.57 -8.65 26.84
CA PRO A 158 -3.04 -7.50 26.10
C PRO A 158 -4.11 -6.82 25.23
N PRO A 159 -4.29 -5.48 25.30
CA PRO A 159 -5.38 -4.80 24.59
C PRO A 159 -5.31 -4.87 23.05
N GLN A 160 -4.13 -5.14 22.48
CA GLN A 160 -3.92 -5.29 21.04
C GLN A 160 -3.31 -6.66 20.69
N ALA A 161 -3.87 -7.74 21.26
CA ALA A 161 -3.54 -9.10 20.86
C ALA A 161 -3.78 -9.32 19.34
N VAL A 162 -2.84 -10.00 18.69
CA VAL A 162 -2.94 -10.40 17.28
C VAL A 162 -3.54 -11.81 17.17
N ASN A 163 -4.20 -12.08 16.04
CA ASN A 163 -4.84 -13.37 15.75
C ASN A 163 -3.85 -14.43 15.25
#